data_AF-A0A6P6FMI8-F1
#
_entry.id   AF-A0A6P6FMI8-F1
#
_cell.length_a   1.000
_cell.length_b   1.000
_cell.length_c   1.000
_cell.angle_alpha   90.00
_cell.angle_beta   90.00
_cell.angle_gamma   90.00
#
_symmetry.space_group_name_H-M   'P 1'
#
loop_
_entity.id
_entity.type
_entity.pdbx_description
1 polymer ?
#
loop_
_entity_poly.entity_id
_entity_poly.type
_entity_poly.pdbx_seq_one_letter_code
_entity_poly.pdbx_strand_id
1 'polypeptide(L)'
;MEAGGSSNNNRGGDFRSTWTQSEEDALLIILDEAVASGQRCDTGSFKPGTLTMIERQLSDMCPNSRLRANPHSESKMRKWKKQYGIIYDMLNKSGFGWNDSLKCVEVDSEEVWQAYVQSARSAKGWRGKPFPIYEKLANIFGKD
;
A
#
# COMPACT_ATOMS: atom_id res chain seq x y z
N MET A 1 -19.83 38.18 25.61
CA MET A 1 -19.05 37.06 26.20
C MET A 1 -20.00 35.87 26.19
N GLU A 2 -19.94 35.11 25.10
CA GLU A 2 -19.50 33.69 25.07
C GLU A 2 -20.77 32.83 24.96
N ALA A 3 -21.07 32.31 23.76
CA ALA A 3 -20.60 31.05 23.18
C ALA A 3 -21.79 30.07 23.19
N GLY A 4 -22.41 29.80 22.04
CA GLY A 4 -22.23 28.53 21.33
C GLY A 4 -23.57 27.79 21.37
N GLY A 5 -24.19 27.42 20.26
CA GLY A 5 -23.60 26.62 19.19
C GLY A 5 -24.23 25.22 19.28
N SER A 6 -25.29 25.04 18.50
CA SER A 6 -26.13 23.86 18.30
C SER A 6 -25.49 22.49 18.58
N SER A 7 -26.14 21.68 19.42
CA SER A 7 -25.76 20.27 19.61
C SER A 7 -26.36 19.39 18.52
N ASN A 8 -25.52 19.20 17.51
CA ASN A 8 -25.35 18.10 16.58
C ASN A 8 -26.55 17.23 16.19
N ASN A 9 -26.96 17.42 14.93
CA ASN A 9 -27.81 16.50 14.19
C ASN A 9 -26.93 15.45 13.48
N ASN A 10 -27.29 14.18 13.61
CA ASN A 10 -27.38 13.21 12.50
C ASN A 10 -26.15 12.37 12.06
N ARG A 11 -26.38 11.05 12.05
CA ARG A 11 -25.98 10.01 11.04
C ARG A 11 -24.51 9.56 10.91
N GLY A 12 -24.32 8.27 11.17
CA GLY A 12 -23.65 7.35 10.24
C GLY A 12 -22.13 7.27 10.31
N GLY A 13 -21.60 6.42 11.19
CA GLY A 13 -20.20 6.00 11.18
C GLY A 13 -20.10 4.56 10.69
N ASP A 14 -19.99 4.39 9.38
CA ASP A 14 -19.55 3.18 8.68
C ASP A 14 -18.43 2.46 9.48
N PHE A 15 -18.67 1.21 9.89
CA PHE A 15 -17.64 0.31 10.43
C PHE A 15 -16.63 -0.02 9.32
N ARG A 16 -15.81 0.96 8.93
CA ARG A 16 -14.66 0.76 8.05
C ARG A 16 -13.75 -0.22 8.77
N SER A 17 -13.87 -1.50 8.43
CA SER A 17 -13.02 -2.55 8.97
C SER A 17 -11.58 -2.22 8.59
N THR A 18 -10.85 -1.67 9.55
CA THR A 18 -9.44 -1.34 9.44
C THR A 18 -8.66 -2.66 9.42
N TRP A 19 -7.91 -2.88 8.35
CA TRP A 19 -6.94 -3.96 8.25
C TRP A 19 -6.00 -3.94 9.47
N THR A 20 -5.88 -5.07 10.13
CA THR A 20 -4.87 -5.34 11.16
C THR A 20 -3.54 -5.72 10.51
N GLN A 21 -2.44 -5.59 11.25
CA GLN A 21 -1.12 -5.98 10.76
C GLN A 21 -1.09 -7.45 10.32
N SER A 22 -1.71 -8.36 11.08
CA SER A 22 -1.79 -9.77 10.73
C SER A 22 -2.54 -10.03 9.41
N GLU A 23 -3.62 -9.29 9.16
CA GLU A 23 -4.36 -9.39 7.89
C GLU A 23 -3.53 -8.81 6.72
N GLU A 24 -2.80 -7.72 6.95
CA GLU A 24 -1.88 -7.17 5.96
C GLU A 24 -0.76 -8.17 5.63
N ASP A 25 -0.16 -8.79 6.63
CA ASP A 25 0.89 -9.78 6.44
C ASP A 25 0.37 -11.03 5.71
N ALA A 26 -0.83 -11.50 6.06
CA ALA A 26 -1.49 -12.59 5.34
C ALA A 26 -1.72 -12.24 3.86
N LEU A 27 -2.22 -11.03 3.58
CA LEU A 27 -2.42 -10.59 2.19
C LEU A 27 -1.08 -10.49 1.43
N LEU A 28 0.00 -10.03 2.06
CA LEU A 28 1.33 -10.00 1.44
C LEU A 28 1.83 -11.42 1.09
N ILE A 29 1.66 -12.38 2.00
CA ILE A 29 2.04 -13.78 1.77
C ILE A 29 1.26 -14.37 0.60
N ILE A 30 -0.07 -14.20 0.58
CA ILE A 30 -0.93 -14.71 -0.50
C ILE A 30 -0.51 -14.11 -1.85
N LEU A 31 -0.22 -12.81 -1.88
CA LEU A 31 0.18 -12.13 -3.12
C LEU A 31 1.54 -12.62 -3.62
N ASP A 32 2.48 -12.88 -2.72
CA ASP A 32 3.79 -13.43 -3.04
C ASP A 32 3.67 -14.83 -3.65
N GLU A 33 2.85 -15.71 -3.04
CA GLU A 33 2.53 -17.03 -3.58
C GLU A 33 1.79 -16.96 -4.92
N ALA A 34 0.92 -15.96 -5.10
CA ALA A 34 0.25 -15.72 -6.37
C ALA A 34 1.26 -15.38 -7.48
N VAL A 35 2.32 -14.62 -7.17
CA VAL A 35 3.42 -14.35 -8.10
C VAL A 35 4.19 -15.64 -8.40
N ALA A 36 4.59 -16.39 -7.35
CA ALA A 36 5.34 -17.63 -7.50
C ALA A 36 4.59 -18.71 -8.31
N SER A 37 3.25 -18.73 -8.24
CA SER A 37 2.37 -19.64 -8.99
C SER A 37 1.97 -19.12 -10.39
N GLY A 38 2.60 -18.04 -10.87
CA GLY A 38 2.38 -17.52 -12.22
C GLY A 38 0.98 -16.94 -12.42
N GLN A 39 0.35 -16.38 -11.38
CA GLN A 39 -0.94 -15.70 -11.50
C GLN A 39 -0.84 -14.28 -12.09
N ARG A 40 0.38 -13.85 -12.44
CA ARG A 40 0.61 -12.61 -13.18
C ARG A 40 0.45 -12.85 -14.69
N CYS A 41 -0.15 -11.89 -15.37
CA CYS A 41 -0.13 -11.78 -16.83
C CYS A 41 1.17 -11.12 -17.29
N ASP A 42 1.50 -11.27 -18.57
CA ASP A 42 2.67 -10.61 -19.21
C ASP A 42 2.63 -9.08 -19.08
N THR A 43 1.43 -8.51 -18.94
CA THR A 43 1.19 -7.09 -18.69
C THR A 43 1.49 -6.65 -17.25
N GLY A 44 1.90 -7.58 -16.38
CA GLY A 44 2.16 -7.38 -14.96
C GLY A 44 0.91 -7.26 -14.08
N SER A 45 -0.30 -7.41 -14.64
CA SER A 45 -1.56 -7.48 -13.88
C SER A 45 -1.84 -8.89 -13.36
N PHE A 46 -2.59 -9.01 -12.26
CA PHE A 46 -3.08 -10.30 -11.80
C PHE A 46 -4.21 -10.83 -12.69
N LYS A 47 -4.25 -12.15 -12.90
CA LYS A 47 -5.33 -12.84 -13.62
C LYS A 47 -6.68 -12.64 -12.90
N PRO A 48 -7.82 -12.62 -13.60
CA PRO A 48 -9.14 -12.40 -12.98
C PRO A 48 -9.48 -13.34 -11.82
N GLY A 49 -9.03 -14.61 -11.88
CA GLY A 49 -9.26 -15.60 -10.81
C GLY A 49 -8.44 -15.39 -9.54
N THR A 50 -7.42 -14.52 -9.57
CA THR A 50 -6.52 -14.29 -8.43
C THR A 50 -7.27 -13.72 -7.23
N LEU A 51 -8.28 -12.86 -7.45
CA LEU A 51 -9.06 -12.27 -6.36
C LEU A 51 -9.86 -13.32 -5.59
N THR A 52 -10.44 -14.31 -6.28
CA THR A 52 -11.16 -15.43 -5.65
C THR A 52 -10.20 -16.33 -4.86
N MET A 53 -9.01 -16.57 -5.40
CA MET A 53 -7.95 -17.29 -4.66
C MET A 53 -7.54 -16.52 -3.40
N ILE A 54 -7.35 -15.20 -3.50
CA ILE A 54 -7.02 -14.34 -2.35
C ILE A 54 -8.13 -14.40 -1.30
N GLU A 55 -9.40 -14.34 -1.71
CA GLU A 55 -10.53 -14.45 -0.78
C GLU A 55 -10.48 -15.74 0.03
N ARG A 56 -10.31 -16.87 -0.66
CA ARG A 56 -10.31 -18.18 -0.03
C ARG A 56 -9.17 -18.28 0.98
N GLN A 57 -7.95 -17.95 0.56
CA GLN A 57 -6.78 -18.05 1.43
C GLN A 57 -6.83 -17.08 2.60
N LEU A 58 -7.34 -15.86 2.38
CA LEU A 58 -7.50 -14.89 3.46
C LEU A 58 -8.56 -15.34 4.47
N SER A 59 -9.65 -15.96 4.01
CA SER A 59 -10.64 -16.57 4.90
C SER A 59 -10.06 -17.76 5.69
N ASP A 60 -9.17 -18.55 5.08
CA ASP A 60 -8.54 -19.69 5.74
C ASP A 60 -7.53 -19.22 6.82
N MET A 61 -6.72 -18.21 6.51
CA MET A 61 -5.74 -17.65 7.47
C MET A 61 -6.35 -16.72 8.51
N CYS A 62 -7.44 -16.04 8.17
CA CYS A 62 -8.11 -15.06 9.02
C CYS A 62 -9.61 -15.35 9.09
N PRO A 63 -10.04 -16.49 9.68
CA PRO A 63 -11.43 -16.96 9.65
C PRO A 63 -12.42 -16.04 10.38
N ASN A 64 -11.93 -15.21 11.30
CA ASN A 64 -12.75 -14.22 12.02
C ASN A 64 -12.70 -12.82 11.39
N SER A 65 -11.99 -12.68 10.26
CA SER A 65 -11.89 -11.40 9.57
C SER A 65 -13.22 -11.04 8.91
N ARG A 66 -13.57 -9.75 8.96
CA ARG A 66 -14.72 -9.20 8.22
C ARG A 66 -14.33 -8.74 6.81
N LEU A 67 -13.11 -9.03 6.38
CA LEU A 67 -12.60 -8.66 5.08
C LEU A 67 -13.25 -9.51 3.97
N ARG A 68 -13.42 -8.90 2.81
CA ARG A 68 -13.93 -9.55 1.59
C ARG A 68 -12.91 -9.33 0.48
N ALA A 69 -12.84 -10.21 -0.51
CA ALA A 69 -11.93 -9.94 -1.64
C ALA A 69 -12.31 -8.65 -2.37
N ASN A 70 -13.59 -8.46 -2.62
CA ASN A 70 -14.16 -7.22 -3.12
C ASN A 70 -15.13 -6.63 -2.07
N PRO A 71 -15.00 -5.35 -1.68
CA PRO A 71 -14.03 -4.34 -2.15
C PRO A 71 -12.74 -4.24 -1.32
N HIS A 72 -12.61 -4.99 -0.22
CA HIS A 72 -11.57 -4.70 0.78
C HIS A 72 -10.15 -5.07 0.31
N SER A 73 -9.95 -6.27 -0.24
CA SER A 73 -8.62 -6.73 -0.70
C SER A 73 -8.18 -5.97 -1.95
N GLU A 74 -9.08 -5.78 -2.91
CA GLU A 74 -8.79 -5.01 -4.12
C GLU A 74 -8.40 -3.55 -3.80
N SER A 75 -9.15 -2.89 -2.91
CA SER A 75 -8.84 -1.52 -2.46
C SER A 75 -7.46 -1.45 -1.79
N LYS A 76 -7.14 -2.45 -0.95
CA LYS A 76 -5.84 -2.55 -0.28
C LYS A 76 -4.70 -2.72 -1.27
N MET A 77 -4.83 -3.64 -2.23
CA MET A 77 -3.85 -3.86 -3.30
C MET A 77 -3.63 -2.60 -4.14
N ARG A 78 -4.70 -1.90 -4.53
CA ARG A 78 -4.62 -0.63 -5.28
C ARG A 78 -3.85 0.43 -4.48
N LYS A 79 -4.11 0.52 -3.17
CA LYS A 79 -3.39 1.43 -2.26
C LYS A 79 -1.90 1.09 -2.22
N TRP A 80 -1.55 -0.17 -1.95
CA TRP A 80 -0.15 -0.62 -1.90
C TRP A 80 0.57 -0.41 -3.23
N LYS A 81 -0.06 -0.74 -4.36
CA LYS A 81 0.52 -0.50 -5.69
C LYS A 81 0.82 0.99 -5.92
N LYS A 82 -0.07 1.89 -5.49
CA LYS A 82 0.17 3.35 -5.56
C LYS A 82 1.33 3.78 -4.65
N GLN A 83 1.40 3.27 -3.43
CA GLN A 83 2.48 3.59 -2.48
C GLN A 83 3.84 3.09 -3.01
N TYR A 84 3.88 1.85 -3.48
CA TYR A 84 5.04 1.27 -4.17
C TYR A 84 5.47 2.13 -5.36
N GLY A 85 4.55 2.50 -6.25
CA GLY A 85 4.85 3.33 -7.41
C GLY A 85 5.48 4.68 -7.04
N ILE A 86 4.97 5.34 -5.99
CA ILE A 86 5.54 6.61 -5.50
C ILE A 86 7.00 6.41 -5.07
N ILE A 87 7.29 5.37 -4.29
CA ILE A 87 8.66 5.09 -3.82
C ILE A 87 9.55 4.65 -4.97
N TYR A 88 9.06 3.77 -5.84
CA TYR A 88 9.78 3.33 -7.04
C TYR A 88 10.19 4.52 -7.91
N ASP A 89 9.27 5.45 -8.17
CA ASP A 89 9.56 6.65 -8.96
C ASP A 89 10.64 7.51 -8.29
N MET A 90 10.61 7.66 -6.96
CA MET A 90 11.66 8.36 -6.21
C MET A 90 13.02 7.68 -6.38
N LEU A 91 13.10 6.37 -6.16
CA LEU A 91 14.34 5.60 -6.25
C LEU A 91 14.92 5.55 -7.68
N ASN A 92 14.12 5.85 -8.69
CA ASN A 92 14.55 6.00 -10.08
C ASN A 92 15.00 7.44 -10.43
N LYS A 93 15.14 8.34 -9.45
CA LYS A 93 15.69 9.68 -9.63
C LYS A 93 17.07 9.81 -9.01
N SER A 94 17.90 10.64 -9.64
CA SER A 94 19.19 11.02 -9.08
C SER A 94 19.02 11.72 -7.74
N GLY A 95 19.84 11.33 -6.77
CA GLY A 95 19.85 11.90 -5.42
C GLY A 95 18.82 11.31 -4.45
N PHE A 96 18.23 10.16 -4.80
CA PHE A 96 17.34 9.38 -3.95
C PHE A 96 17.92 7.99 -3.73
N GLY A 97 17.79 7.47 -2.51
CA GLY A 97 18.25 6.15 -2.11
C GLY A 97 17.25 5.44 -1.22
N TRP A 98 17.41 4.11 -1.11
CA TRP A 98 16.66 3.29 -0.17
C TRP A 98 17.57 2.94 1.01
N ASN A 99 17.13 3.30 2.23
CA ASN A 99 17.78 2.83 3.45
C ASN A 99 17.18 1.49 3.85
N ASP A 100 17.95 0.42 3.71
CA ASP A 100 17.48 -0.92 4.03
C ASP A 100 17.27 -1.14 5.54
N SER A 101 18.08 -0.50 6.39
CA SER A 101 17.99 -0.63 7.85
C SER A 101 16.76 0.07 8.43
N LEU A 102 16.45 1.28 7.95
CA LEU A 102 15.29 2.08 8.40
C LEU A 102 14.04 1.82 7.55
N LYS A 103 14.19 1.06 6.47
CA LYS A 103 13.17 0.77 5.46
C LYS A 103 12.46 2.04 4.98
N CYS A 104 13.23 3.05 4.56
CA CYS A 104 12.67 4.34 4.14
C CYS A 104 13.49 4.99 3.00
N VAL A 105 12.93 6.04 2.40
CA VAL A 105 13.62 6.82 1.35
C VAL A 105 14.55 7.85 1.98
N GLU A 106 15.79 7.84 1.53
CA GLU A 106 16.81 8.84 1.80
C GLU A 106 17.00 9.75 0.58
N VAL A 107 17.46 10.97 0.84
CA VAL A 107 17.67 12.00 -0.18
C VAL A 107 18.98 12.70 0.14
N ASP A 108 19.81 12.89 -0.88
CA ASP A 108 21.16 13.44 -0.75
C ASP A 108 21.17 14.85 -0.15
N SER A 109 20.17 15.68 -0.50
CA SER A 109 20.09 17.05 -0.02
C SER A 109 18.65 17.58 0.06
N GLU A 110 18.45 18.67 0.82
CA GLU A 110 17.15 19.34 0.91
C GLU A 110 16.73 19.95 -0.44
N GLU A 111 17.69 20.45 -1.21
CA GLU A 111 17.46 21.06 -2.53
C GLU A 111 16.90 20.04 -3.52
N VAL A 112 17.46 18.82 -3.54
CA VAL A 112 16.94 17.70 -4.35
C VAL A 112 15.51 17.35 -3.95
N TRP A 113 15.25 17.28 -2.64
CA TRP A 113 13.91 17.00 -2.12
C TRP A 113 12.90 18.07 -2.55
N GLN A 114 13.22 19.35 -2.33
CA GLN A 114 12.34 20.48 -2.66
C GLN A 114 12.06 20.57 -4.16
N ALA A 115 13.08 20.37 -5.01
CA ALA A 115 12.91 20.37 -6.45
C ALA A 115 11.97 19.22 -6.91
N TYR A 116 12.12 18.03 -6.34
CA TYR A 116 11.28 16.88 -6.69
C TYR A 116 9.82 17.08 -6.29
N VAL A 117 9.54 17.47 -5.04
CA VAL A 117 8.15 17.59 -4.53
C VAL A 117 7.34 18.71 -5.17
N GLN A 118 8.00 19.70 -5.80
CA GLN A 118 7.33 20.72 -6.63
C GLN A 118 6.58 20.09 -7.80
N SER A 119 7.17 19.07 -8.43
CA SER A 119 6.55 18.33 -9.55
C SER A 119 5.78 17.09 -9.10
N ALA A 120 6.24 16.42 -8.04
CA ALA A 120 5.70 15.16 -7.54
C ALA A 120 5.02 15.32 -6.16
N ARG A 121 3.89 16.03 -6.11
CA ARG A 121 3.17 16.32 -4.85
C ARG A 121 2.77 15.06 -4.06
N SER A 122 2.56 13.93 -4.72
CA SER A 122 2.23 12.64 -4.10
C SER A 122 3.38 12.05 -3.28
N ALA A 123 4.63 12.46 -3.53
CA ALA A 123 5.80 12.03 -2.79
C ALA A 123 5.95 12.74 -1.45
N LYS A 124 5.23 13.85 -1.23
CA LYS A 124 5.32 14.61 0.01
C LYS A 124 5.04 13.72 1.23
N GLY A 125 5.97 13.69 2.17
CA GLY A 125 5.87 12.90 3.40
C GLY A 125 6.40 11.46 3.30
N TRP A 126 7.05 11.08 2.20
CA TRP A 126 7.71 9.78 2.08
C TRP A 126 9.19 9.77 2.44
N ARG A 127 9.86 10.93 2.44
CA ARG A 127 11.23 11.06 2.93
C ARG A 127 11.31 10.69 4.41
N GLY A 128 12.19 9.75 4.73
CA GLY A 128 12.38 9.24 6.11
C GLY A 128 11.20 8.46 6.67
N LYS A 129 10.11 8.26 5.92
CA LYS A 129 8.93 7.54 6.40
C LYS A 129 9.16 6.03 6.29
N PRO A 130 9.08 5.27 7.41
CA PRO A 130 9.21 3.82 7.37
C PRO A 130 8.14 3.19 6.50
N PHE A 131 8.57 2.28 5.64
CA PHE A 131 7.73 1.48 4.76
C PHE A 131 8.33 0.07 4.59
N PRO A 132 8.27 -0.77 5.63
CA PRO A 132 8.95 -2.07 5.69
C PRO A 132 8.49 -3.09 4.64
N ILE A 133 7.34 -2.84 3.99
CA ILE A 133 6.79 -3.73 2.98
C ILE A 133 7.28 -3.39 1.56
N TYR A 134 8.13 -2.38 1.36
CA TYR A 134 8.57 -1.92 0.04
C TYR A 134 9.11 -3.05 -0.84
N GLU A 135 10.06 -3.82 -0.32
CA GLU A 135 10.74 -4.89 -1.08
C GLU A 135 9.79 -6.03 -1.44
N LYS A 136 8.88 -6.39 -0.52
CA LYS A 136 7.81 -7.36 -0.81
C LYS A 136 6.91 -6.84 -1.94
N LEU A 137 6.55 -5.56 -1.90
CA LEU A 137 5.76 -4.96 -2.97
C LEU A 137 6.54 -4.84 -4.29
N ALA A 138 7.86 -4.71 -4.25
CA ALA A 138 8.72 -4.76 -5.43
C ALA A 138 8.68 -6.16 -6.07
N ASN A 139 8.72 -7.23 -5.27
CA ASN A 139 8.53 -8.59 -5.80
C ASN A 139 7.11 -8.79 -6.39
N ILE A 140 6.09 -8.32 -5.68
CA ILE A 140 4.68 -8.52 -6.06
C ILE A 140 4.27 -7.70 -7.30
N PHE A 141 4.69 -6.44 -7.37
CA PHE A 141 4.23 -5.47 -8.39
C PHE A 141 5.32 -5.00 -9.35
N GLY A 142 6.60 -5.26 -9.05
CA GLY A 142 7.71 -4.95 -9.94
C GLY A 142 7.54 -5.63 -11.29
N LYS A 143 8.06 -5.01 -12.34
CA LYS A 143 8.19 -5.65 -13.65
C LYS A 143 9.54 -6.36 -13.64
N ASP A 144 9.53 -7.64 -14.00
CA ASP A 144 10.73 -8.35 -14.42
C ASP A 144 11.34 -7.64 -15.64
#